data_AF-A0A7M7MZA0-F1
#
_entry.id   AF-A0A7M7MZA0-F1
#
_cell.length_a   1.000
_cell.length_b   1.000
_cell.length_c   1.000
_cell.angle_alpha   90.00
_cell.angle_beta   90.00
_cell.angle_gamma   90.00
#
_symmetry.space_group_name_H-M   'P 1'
#
loop_
_entity.id
_entity.type
_entity.pdbx_description
1 polymer ?
#
loop_
_entity_poly.entity_id
_entity_poly.type
_entity_poly.pdbx_seq_one_letter_code
_entity_poly.pdbx_strand_id
1 'polypeptide(L)'
;MPMVKDEEAREALVSHAAENCCWGTKAAKELNFSNIDHSAAFHYVLETFSESRKTNWASEPYVGQSIDSPYNGPAPVPWSITVQNPPMFQDTVIYQEVPHTATVKPCHDCRATGYRRCHNCYGRGTTRCNYCDGRGRRAVSRYDGDRHYTDYEHCSWCGGDGRRRCSRCSGTGRIVCITCNANGQLKCYIRLTVEWKNHVEDHIVERTNLPDELVRGVSGEQVFQEEHPKVWPIKGFPINDVNTGSSMLVQRHTLAYNRERLHMQRHQIRVIPVAEAKCTFKDETFTYFVYGFERKVHAPEYPQQCCWGCSIL
;
A
#
# COMPACT_ATOMS: atom_id res chain seq x y z
N MET A 1 4.77 27.20 25.70
CA MET A 1 4.62 25.74 25.56
C MET A 1 4.26 25.14 26.91
N PRO A 2 3.48 24.05 26.94
CA PRO A 2 3.10 23.42 28.20
C PRO A 2 4.35 22.90 28.91
N MET A 3 4.57 23.33 30.15
CA MET A 3 5.64 22.83 31.00
C MET A 3 5.14 21.60 31.74
N VAL A 4 5.91 20.52 31.72
CA VAL A 4 5.62 19.29 32.46
C VAL A 4 6.12 19.44 33.88
N LYS A 5 5.23 19.32 34.87
CA LYS A 5 5.62 19.32 36.29
C LYS A 5 6.11 17.95 36.74
N ASP A 6 6.84 17.89 37.85
CA ASP A 6 7.35 16.64 38.46
C ASP A 6 6.28 15.55 38.58
N GLU A 7 5.08 15.90 39.07
CA GLU A 7 3.99 14.93 39.23
C GLU A 7 3.54 14.37 37.88
N GLU A 8 3.39 15.23 36.87
CA GLU A 8 2.96 14.83 35.53
C GLU A 8 4.01 13.97 34.82
N ALA A 9 5.30 14.31 35.00
CA ALA A 9 6.41 13.52 34.48
C ALA A 9 6.46 12.14 35.14
N ARG A 10 6.25 12.09 36.46
CA ARG A 10 6.19 10.85 37.25
C ARG A 10 5.02 9.98 36.81
N GLU A 11 3.83 10.53 36.70
CA GLU A 11 2.62 9.82 36.24
C GLU A 11 2.82 9.23 34.83
N ALA A 12 3.40 10.00 33.92
CA ALA A 12 3.71 9.52 32.57
C ALA A 12 4.69 8.33 32.59
N LEU A 13 5.77 8.41 33.38
CA LEU A 13 6.74 7.32 33.49
C LEU A 13 6.16 6.08 34.17
N VAL A 14 5.32 6.25 35.20
CA VAL A 14 4.63 5.12 35.87
C VAL A 14 3.71 4.40 34.88
N SER A 15 2.96 5.16 34.08
CA SER A 15 2.04 4.61 33.08
C SER A 15 2.84 3.85 32.00
N HIS A 16 3.92 4.45 31.50
CA HIS A 16 4.81 3.80 30.54
C HIS A 16 5.47 2.52 31.08
N ALA A 17 5.95 2.54 32.32
CA ALA A 17 6.52 1.35 32.95
C ALA A 17 5.47 0.24 33.15
N ALA A 18 4.22 0.58 33.42
CA ALA A 18 3.13 -0.40 33.54
C ALA A 18 2.75 -1.06 32.20
N GLU A 19 2.91 -0.34 31.09
CA GLU A 19 2.67 -0.86 29.73
C GLU A 19 3.81 -1.78 29.24
N ASN A 20 5.03 -1.62 29.78
CA ASN A 20 6.18 -2.45 29.46
C ASN A 20 6.26 -3.66 30.38
N CYS A 21 5.94 -4.86 29.87
CA CYS A 21 5.80 -6.09 30.66
C CYS A 21 7.03 -6.51 31.49
N CYS A 22 8.21 -6.01 31.13
CA CYS A 22 9.47 -6.30 31.80
C CYS A 22 9.92 -5.19 32.76
N TRP A 23 9.12 -4.13 32.96
CA TRP A 23 9.54 -2.96 33.73
C TRP A 23 8.89 -2.94 35.11
N GLY A 24 9.69 -2.74 36.16
CA GLY A 24 9.17 -2.52 37.51
C GLY A 24 8.65 -1.09 37.65
N THR A 25 7.47 -0.87 38.23
CA THR A 25 6.92 0.50 38.44
C THR A 25 7.47 1.21 39.68
N LYS A 26 8.26 0.52 40.52
CA LYS A 26 8.76 1.05 41.79
C LYS A 26 9.74 2.22 41.56
N ALA A 27 10.67 2.08 40.62
CA ALA A 27 11.61 3.16 40.28
C ALA A 27 10.88 4.41 39.78
N ALA A 28 9.88 4.27 38.90
CA ALA A 28 9.05 5.37 38.44
C ALA A 28 8.31 6.08 39.58
N LYS A 29 7.80 5.34 40.58
CA LYS A 29 7.07 5.92 41.72
C LYS A 29 7.96 6.59 42.75
N GLU A 30 9.14 6.05 43.01
CA GLU A 30 10.02 6.45 44.12
C GLU A 30 11.25 7.27 43.68
N LEU A 31 11.41 7.54 42.38
CA LEU A 31 12.52 8.37 41.88
C LEU A 31 12.49 9.78 42.48
N ASN A 32 13.66 10.40 42.54
CA ASN A 32 13.82 11.82 42.84
C ASN A 32 14.23 12.57 41.57
N PHE A 33 13.56 13.68 41.28
CA PHE A 33 13.95 14.56 40.19
C PHE A 33 15.13 15.42 40.64
N SER A 34 16.22 15.36 39.89
CA SER A 34 17.34 16.27 40.04
C SER A 34 17.08 17.55 39.24
N ASN A 35 16.57 17.40 38.01
CA ASN A 35 16.19 18.51 37.15
C ASN A 35 15.19 18.04 36.08
N ILE A 36 14.34 18.95 35.60
CA ILE A 36 13.52 18.74 34.40
C ILE A 36 13.79 19.92 33.45
N ASP A 37 14.55 19.65 32.39
CA ASP A 37 14.90 20.63 31.38
C ASP A 37 13.81 20.65 30.29
N HIS A 38 13.02 21.73 30.21
CA HIS A 38 12.00 21.90 29.17
C HIS A 38 12.61 22.50 27.90
N SER A 39 12.30 21.87 26.78
CA SER A 39 12.73 22.28 25.45
C SER A 39 11.61 22.02 24.43
N ALA A 40 11.94 22.11 23.15
CA ALA A 40 10.99 22.00 22.06
C ALA A 40 11.65 21.42 20.83
N ALA A 41 11.02 20.39 20.27
CA ALA A 41 11.34 19.91 18.94
C ALA A 41 10.48 20.64 17.90
N PHE A 42 11.08 21.02 16.78
CA PHE A 42 10.39 21.63 15.65
C PHE A 42 10.33 20.63 14.50
N HIS A 43 9.12 20.24 14.10
CA HIS A 43 8.91 19.35 12.97
C HIS A 43 8.38 20.17 11.79
N TYR A 44 9.26 20.43 10.83
CA TYR A 44 8.92 21.06 9.56
C TYR A 44 8.60 19.99 8.52
N VAL A 45 7.48 20.15 7.82
CA VAL A 45 7.05 19.28 6.73
C VAL A 45 6.84 20.11 5.47
N LEU A 46 7.41 19.65 4.36
CA LEU A 46 7.11 20.12 3.02
C LEU A 46 6.28 19.07 2.28
N GLU A 47 5.10 19.48 1.85
CA GLU A 47 4.27 18.69 0.96
C GLU A 47 4.32 19.29 -0.46
N THR A 48 4.51 18.44 -1.46
CA THR A 48 4.49 18.83 -2.88
C THR A 48 3.50 17.96 -3.62
N PHE A 49 2.39 18.59 -4.00
CA PHE A 49 1.31 17.95 -4.73
C PHE A 49 1.50 18.17 -6.23
N SER A 50 1.74 17.08 -6.94
CA SER A 50 2.06 17.08 -8.36
C SER A 50 1.24 16.06 -9.13
N GLU A 51 1.17 16.27 -10.44
CA GLU A 51 0.46 15.42 -11.38
C GLU A 51 1.43 14.88 -12.43
N SER A 52 1.30 13.59 -12.74
CA SER A 52 1.96 12.97 -13.87
C SER A 52 0.92 12.27 -14.77
N ARG A 53 1.21 12.23 -16.07
CA ARG A 53 0.34 11.61 -17.07
C ARG A 53 1.12 10.63 -17.93
N LYS A 54 0.57 9.44 -18.13
CA LYS A 54 1.10 8.44 -19.07
C LYS A 54 -0.02 7.81 -19.87
N THR A 55 0.31 7.33 -21.06
CA THR A 55 -0.63 6.66 -21.94
C THR A 55 -0.19 5.24 -22.24
N ASN A 56 -1.15 4.32 -22.33
CA ASN A 56 -0.90 2.94 -22.72
C ASN A 56 -2.08 2.39 -23.53
N TRP A 57 -1.83 1.44 -24.42
CA TRP A 57 -2.91 0.70 -25.09
C TRP A 57 -3.71 -0.12 -24.06
N ALA A 58 -5.03 -0.09 -24.18
CA ALA A 58 -5.97 -0.88 -23.40
C ALA A 58 -7.03 -1.48 -24.31
N SER A 59 -7.67 -2.55 -23.84
CA SER A 59 -8.76 -3.20 -24.56
C SER A 59 -9.79 -3.81 -23.61
N GLU A 60 -11.04 -3.81 -24.04
CA GLU A 60 -12.16 -4.43 -23.33
C GLU A 60 -13.08 -5.17 -24.32
N PRO A 61 -13.91 -6.14 -23.87
CA PRO A 61 -14.91 -6.77 -24.72
C PRO A 61 -15.80 -5.74 -25.43
N TYR A 62 -15.98 -5.91 -26.74
CA TYR A 62 -16.97 -5.13 -27.47
C TYR A 62 -18.34 -5.83 -27.38
N VAL A 63 -19.29 -5.17 -26.72
CA VAL A 63 -20.67 -5.63 -26.48
C VAL A 63 -21.70 -4.72 -27.15
N GLY A 64 -21.26 -3.82 -28.06
CA GLY A 64 -22.11 -2.83 -28.73
C GLY A 64 -22.06 -1.43 -28.12
N GLN A 65 -21.09 -1.14 -27.24
CA GLN A 65 -20.85 0.21 -26.74
C GLN A 65 -20.55 1.20 -27.89
N SER A 66 -20.88 2.48 -27.70
CA SER A 66 -20.49 3.53 -28.65
C SER A 66 -18.97 3.64 -28.76
N ILE A 67 -18.49 3.93 -29.97
CA ILE A 67 -17.06 4.00 -30.29
C ILE A 67 -16.72 5.41 -30.74
N ASP A 68 -15.89 6.08 -29.94
CA ASP A 68 -15.29 7.34 -30.34
C ASP A 68 -14.03 7.08 -31.18
N SER A 69 -14.24 6.98 -32.49
CA SER A 69 -13.23 6.59 -33.47
C SER A 69 -12.34 7.77 -33.88
N PRO A 70 -11.13 7.54 -34.41
CA PRO A 70 -10.33 8.57 -35.09
C PRO A 70 -11.05 9.32 -36.22
N TYR A 71 -12.19 8.82 -36.72
CA TYR A 71 -13.03 9.54 -37.68
C TYR A 71 -13.77 10.75 -37.07
N ASN A 72 -13.93 10.80 -35.75
CA ASN A 72 -14.61 11.89 -35.04
C ASN A 72 -13.68 13.08 -34.75
N GLY A 73 -12.37 12.93 -34.97
CA GLY A 73 -11.39 13.99 -34.76
C GLY A 73 -9.98 13.45 -34.48
N PRO A 74 -8.96 14.34 -34.44
CA PRO A 74 -7.62 13.97 -34.02
C PRO A 74 -7.57 13.72 -32.51
N ALA A 75 -6.80 12.71 -32.09
CA ALA A 75 -6.61 12.44 -30.67
C ALA A 75 -5.86 13.60 -29.98
N PRO A 76 -6.36 14.12 -28.85
CA PRO A 76 -5.70 15.18 -28.10
C PRO A 76 -4.40 14.70 -27.46
N VAL A 77 -3.49 15.64 -27.18
CA VAL A 77 -2.29 15.35 -26.38
C VAL A 77 -2.66 15.08 -24.91
N PRO A 78 -1.90 14.28 -24.15
CA PRO A 78 -2.28 13.87 -22.80
C PRO A 78 -2.67 15.03 -21.87
N TRP A 79 -1.99 16.18 -21.96
CA TRP A 79 -2.22 17.34 -21.10
C TRP A 79 -3.39 18.24 -21.52
N SER A 80 -3.93 18.09 -22.73
CA SER A 80 -5.13 18.83 -23.17
C SER A 80 -6.43 18.10 -22.83
N ILE A 81 -6.34 16.91 -22.24
CA ILE A 81 -7.50 16.13 -21.80
C ILE A 81 -7.94 16.64 -20.43
N THR A 82 -9.19 17.08 -20.30
CA THR A 82 -9.74 17.53 -19.03
C THR A 82 -10.03 16.33 -18.12
N VAL A 83 -9.50 16.36 -16.90
CA VAL A 83 -9.74 15.34 -15.87
C VAL A 83 -10.23 16.04 -14.61
N GLN A 84 -11.06 15.34 -13.82
CA GLN A 84 -11.54 15.88 -12.55
C GLN A 84 -10.37 16.04 -11.57
N ASN A 85 -10.28 17.20 -10.93
CA ASN A 85 -9.26 17.48 -9.93
C ASN A 85 -9.59 16.70 -8.64
N PRO A 86 -8.67 15.89 -8.11
CA PRO A 86 -8.85 15.24 -6.81
C PRO A 86 -8.70 16.25 -5.66
N PRO A 87 -9.05 15.85 -4.42
CA PRO A 87 -8.69 16.62 -3.24
C PRO A 87 -7.17 16.87 -3.18
N MET A 88 -6.78 18.09 -2.81
CA MET A 88 -5.36 18.46 -2.69
C MET A 88 -4.66 17.61 -1.62
N PHE A 89 -3.37 17.33 -1.84
CA PHE A 89 -2.50 16.58 -0.92
C PHE A 89 -2.94 15.14 -0.65
N GLN A 90 -3.69 14.52 -1.58
CA GLN A 90 -4.10 13.12 -1.49
C GLN A 90 -3.67 12.34 -2.75
N ASP A 91 -2.99 11.22 -2.54
CA ASP A 91 -2.59 10.33 -3.63
C ASP A 91 -3.83 9.77 -4.34
N THR A 92 -3.92 9.98 -5.65
CA THR A 92 -5.06 9.54 -6.46
C THR A 92 -4.60 9.11 -7.84
N VAL A 93 -5.20 8.03 -8.38
CA VAL A 93 -4.97 7.58 -9.75
C VAL A 93 -6.30 7.49 -10.48
N ILE A 94 -6.42 8.19 -11.61
CA ILE A 94 -7.60 8.17 -12.48
C ILE A 94 -7.23 7.55 -13.83
N TYR A 95 -8.13 6.73 -14.35
CA TYR A 95 -8.04 6.16 -15.68
C TYR A 95 -9.12 6.76 -16.57
N GLN A 96 -8.73 7.20 -17.77
CA GLN A 96 -9.65 7.74 -18.75
C GLN A 96 -9.28 7.26 -20.15
N GLU A 97 -10.27 7.04 -20.99
CA GLU A 97 -10.06 6.80 -22.42
C GLU A 97 -9.65 8.10 -23.11
N VAL A 98 -8.60 8.05 -23.93
CA VAL A 98 -8.19 9.19 -24.75
C VAL A 98 -9.20 9.37 -25.89
N PRO A 99 -9.81 10.57 -26.04
CA PRO A 99 -10.78 10.83 -27.09
C PRO A 99 -10.27 10.49 -28.49
N HIS A 100 -11.19 9.99 -29.33
CA HIS A 100 -10.96 9.64 -30.73
C HIS A 100 -9.89 8.56 -30.96
N THR A 101 -9.61 7.71 -29.97
CA THR A 101 -8.63 6.61 -30.12
C THR A 101 -9.26 5.22 -30.17
N ALA A 102 -10.57 5.12 -29.93
CA ALA A 102 -11.22 3.83 -29.83
C ALA A 102 -11.47 3.20 -31.20
N THR A 103 -11.20 1.90 -31.30
CA THR A 103 -11.48 1.12 -32.50
C THR A 103 -11.93 -0.28 -32.13
N VAL A 104 -12.80 -0.87 -32.95
CA VAL A 104 -13.17 -2.28 -32.79
C VAL A 104 -12.18 -3.12 -33.56
N LYS A 105 -11.58 -4.11 -32.89
CA LYS A 105 -10.63 -5.05 -33.48
C LYS A 105 -11.08 -6.49 -33.21
N PRO A 106 -10.78 -7.42 -34.13
CA PRO A 106 -10.88 -8.86 -33.86
C PRO A 106 -10.15 -9.21 -32.56
N CYS A 107 -10.78 -9.99 -31.70
CA CYS A 107 -10.14 -10.49 -30.49
C CYS A 107 -8.93 -11.35 -30.87
N HIS A 108 -7.74 -10.95 -30.41
CA HIS A 108 -6.48 -11.63 -30.72
C HIS A 108 -6.42 -13.04 -30.10
N ASP A 109 -7.03 -13.22 -28.93
CA ASP A 109 -6.96 -14.48 -28.18
C ASP A 109 -7.82 -15.62 -28.74
N CYS A 110 -8.96 -15.29 -29.36
CA CYS A 110 -9.85 -16.26 -30.01
C CYS A 110 -9.93 -16.09 -31.52
N ARG A 111 -9.17 -15.15 -32.10
CA ARG A 111 -9.17 -14.83 -33.54
C ARG A 111 -10.58 -14.60 -34.07
N ALA A 112 -11.32 -13.72 -33.39
CA ALA A 112 -12.73 -13.40 -33.67
C ALA A 112 -13.78 -14.50 -33.50
N THR A 113 -13.42 -15.70 -33.03
CA THR A 113 -14.40 -16.79 -32.91
C THR A 113 -15.29 -16.72 -31.67
N GLY A 114 -14.95 -15.91 -30.67
CA GLY A 114 -15.62 -15.85 -29.36
C GLY A 114 -15.28 -17.05 -28.44
N TYR A 115 -14.70 -18.11 -28.97
CA TYR A 115 -14.43 -19.34 -28.22
C TYR A 115 -12.99 -19.80 -28.40
N ARG A 116 -12.43 -20.44 -27.38
CA ARG A 116 -11.12 -21.10 -27.46
C ARG A 116 -11.29 -22.61 -27.38
N ARG A 117 -10.38 -23.34 -28.01
CA ARG A 117 -10.31 -24.80 -27.87
C ARG A 117 -10.20 -25.14 -26.39
N CYS A 118 -11.05 -26.04 -25.90
CA CYS A 118 -10.96 -26.49 -24.51
C CYS A 118 -9.62 -27.20 -24.31
N HIS A 119 -8.79 -26.70 -23.40
CA HIS A 119 -7.48 -27.27 -23.10
C HIS A 119 -7.61 -28.65 -22.43
N ASN A 120 -8.66 -28.89 -21.66
CA ASN A 120 -8.85 -30.15 -20.93
C ASN A 120 -9.18 -31.35 -21.86
N CYS A 121 -9.95 -31.14 -22.92
CA CYS A 121 -10.29 -32.20 -23.89
C CYS A 121 -9.66 -32.01 -25.26
N TYR A 122 -8.80 -31.01 -25.42
CA TYR A 122 -8.19 -30.62 -26.70
C TYR A 122 -9.22 -30.55 -27.83
N GLY A 123 -10.37 -29.91 -27.62
CA GLY A 123 -11.38 -29.77 -28.68
C GLY A 123 -12.29 -30.97 -28.91
N ARG A 124 -12.04 -32.12 -28.26
CA ARG A 124 -12.81 -33.37 -28.53
C ARG A 124 -14.19 -33.39 -27.89
N GLY A 125 -14.46 -32.51 -26.93
CA GLY A 125 -15.70 -32.54 -26.13
C GLY A 125 -15.73 -33.67 -25.08
N THR A 126 -14.86 -34.66 -25.19
CA THR A 126 -14.77 -35.78 -24.25
C THR A 126 -13.36 -35.95 -23.68
N THR A 127 -13.27 -36.44 -22.45
CA THR A 127 -12.01 -36.82 -21.79
C THR A 127 -11.98 -38.33 -21.58
N ARG A 128 -10.78 -38.92 -21.51
CA ARG A 128 -10.60 -40.33 -21.18
C ARG A 128 -11.29 -40.62 -19.85
N CYS A 129 -12.06 -41.72 -19.78
CA CYS A 129 -12.63 -42.16 -18.52
C CYS A 129 -11.51 -42.68 -17.64
N ASN A 130 -11.15 -41.93 -16.60
CA ASN A 130 -10.11 -42.33 -15.64
C ASN A 130 -10.52 -43.60 -14.87
N TYR A 131 -11.82 -43.87 -14.74
CA TYR A 131 -12.26 -45.04 -13.99
C TYR A 131 -11.89 -46.34 -14.73
N CYS A 132 -11.95 -46.40 -16.06
CA CYS A 132 -11.63 -47.60 -16.86
C CYS A 132 -10.42 -47.41 -17.80
N ASP A 133 -9.63 -46.36 -17.59
CA ASP A 133 -8.48 -46.01 -18.41
C ASP A 133 -8.77 -45.98 -19.92
N GLY A 134 -9.94 -45.52 -20.31
CA GLY A 134 -10.30 -45.45 -21.74
C GLY A 134 -10.78 -46.76 -22.36
N ARG A 135 -10.80 -47.87 -21.62
CA ARG A 135 -11.13 -49.20 -22.18
C ARG A 135 -12.63 -49.44 -22.35
N GLY A 136 -13.46 -48.65 -21.67
CA GLY A 136 -14.93 -48.84 -21.67
C GLY A 136 -15.40 -50.06 -20.86
N ARG A 137 -14.50 -50.95 -20.45
CA ARG A 137 -14.78 -52.14 -19.66
C ARG A 137 -13.80 -52.27 -18.50
N ARG A 138 -14.15 -53.08 -17.50
CA ARG A 138 -13.31 -53.39 -16.33
C ARG A 138 -13.12 -54.88 -16.22
N ALA A 139 -11.89 -55.30 -15.93
CA ALA A 139 -11.66 -56.65 -15.46
C ALA A 139 -12.36 -56.85 -14.12
N VAL A 140 -13.19 -57.89 -14.02
CA VAL A 140 -13.77 -58.38 -12.78
C VAL A 140 -13.36 -59.83 -12.59
N SER A 141 -12.94 -60.19 -11.38
CA SER A 141 -12.64 -61.58 -11.05
C SER A 141 -13.94 -62.31 -10.75
N ARG A 142 -14.21 -63.41 -11.45
CA ARG A 142 -15.35 -64.29 -11.18
C ARG A 142 -14.88 -65.69 -10.82
N TYR A 143 -15.73 -66.40 -10.09
CA TYR A 143 -15.55 -67.79 -9.70
C TYR A 143 -16.71 -68.61 -10.22
N ASP A 144 -16.39 -69.77 -10.81
CA ASP A 144 -17.35 -70.80 -11.17
C ASP A 144 -16.86 -72.12 -10.58
N GLY A 145 -17.40 -72.48 -9.41
CA GLY A 145 -16.79 -73.47 -8.52
C GLY A 145 -15.39 -73.04 -8.06
N ASP A 146 -14.40 -73.93 -8.22
CA ASP A 146 -12.98 -73.65 -7.90
C ASP A 146 -12.23 -72.92 -9.04
N ARG A 147 -12.88 -72.64 -10.17
CA ARG A 147 -12.26 -71.99 -11.34
C ARG A 147 -12.32 -70.47 -11.21
N HIS A 148 -11.16 -69.85 -11.00
CA HIS A 148 -10.99 -68.39 -11.10
C HIS A 148 -10.74 -67.97 -12.56
N TYR A 149 -11.51 -67.00 -13.04
CA TYR A 149 -11.28 -66.38 -14.35
C TYR A 149 -11.57 -64.89 -14.32
N THR A 150 -10.97 -64.15 -15.26
CA THR A 150 -11.22 -62.72 -15.43
C THR A 150 -12.31 -62.51 -16.48
N ASP A 151 -13.38 -61.84 -16.11
CA ASP A 151 -14.44 -61.38 -16.99
C ASP A 151 -14.35 -59.86 -17.19
N TYR A 152 -15.08 -59.31 -18.17
CA TYR A 152 -15.07 -57.88 -18.50
C TYR A 152 -16.47 -57.27 -18.52
N GLU A 153 -16.78 -56.49 -17.50
CA GLU A 153 -18.04 -55.75 -17.41
C GLU A 153 -17.93 -54.35 -18.01
N HIS A 154 -19.06 -53.81 -18.50
CA HIS A 154 -19.13 -52.43 -18.96
C HIS A 154 -18.82 -51.46 -17.82
N CYS A 155 -17.99 -50.47 -18.10
CA CYS A 155 -17.69 -49.43 -17.13
C CYS A 155 -18.92 -48.51 -16.97
N SER A 156 -19.61 -48.62 -15.83
CA SER A 156 -20.79 -47.83 -15.49
C SER A 156 -20.55 -46.31 -15.54
N TRP A 157 -19.35 -45.83 -15.18
CA TRP A 157 -19.04 -44.40 -15.17
C TRP A 157 -18.97 -43.73 -16.54
N CYS A 158 -18.76 -44.51 -17.60
CA CYS A 158 -18.78 -44.03 -18.99
C CYS A 158 -19.82 -44.75 -19.84
N GLY A 159 -20.68 -45.59 -19.25
CA GLY A 159 -21.66 -46.40 -19.97
C GLY A 159 -21.05 -47.30 -21.04
N GLY A 160 -19.83 -47.78 -20.85
CA GLY A 160 -19.15 -48.63 -21.86
C GLY A 160 -18.30 -47.89 -22.91
N ASP A 161 -18.41 -46.56 -23.05
CA ASP A 161 -17.75 -45.80 -24.13
C ASP A 161 -16.23 -45.63 -23.94
N GLY A 162 -15.75 -45.71 -22.70
CA GLY A 162 -14.35 -45.43 -22.36
C GLY A 162 -14.02 -43.93 -22.30
N ARG A 163 -14.92 -43.04 -22.74
CA ARG A 163 -14.76 -41.60 -22.57
C ARG A 163 -15.95 -41.01 -21.83
N ARG A 164 -15.77 -39.79 -21.31
CA ARG A 164 -16.84 -39.04 -20.64
C ARG A 164 -16.91 -37.64 -21.22
N ARG A 165 -18.11 -37.06 -21.19
CA ARG A 165 -18.32 -35.65 -21.50
C ARG A 165 -17.36 -34.82 -20.65
N CYS A 166 -16.57 -33.97 -21.31
CA CYS A 166 -15.62 -33.11 -20.62
C CYS A 166 -16.41 -32.10 -19.77
N SER A 167 -16.19 -32.12 -18.46
CA SER A 167 -16.87 -31.22 -17.51
C SER A 167 -16.56 -29.74 -17.78
N ARG A 168 -15.31 -29.43 -18.18
CA ARG A 168 -14.86 -28.05 -18.40
C ARG A 168 -15.57 -27.33 -19.57
N CYS A 169 -15.98 -28.07 -20.60
CA CYS A 169 -16.66 -27.51 -21.78
C CYS A 169 -18.06 -28.08 -21.98
N SER A 170 -18.56 -28.86 -21.03
CA SER A 170 -19.85 -29.55 -21.09
C SER A 170 -20.10 -30.31 -22.40
N GLY A 171 -19.04 -30.86 -23.01
CA GLY A 171 -19.15 -31.61 -24.26
C GLY A 171 -18.92 -30.84 -25.55
N THR A 172 -18.88 -29.50 -25.52
CA THR A 172 -18.79 -28.70 -26.75
C THR A 172 -17.39 -28.71 -27.40
N GLY A 173 -16.36 -29.11 -26.64
CA GLY A 173 -14.97 -29.03 -27.08
C GLY A 173 -14.40 -27.61 -27.07
N ARG A 174 -15.20 -26.59 -26.73
CA ARG A 174 -14.80 -25.19 -26.73
C ARG A 174 -15.15 -24.53 -25.40
N ILE A 175 -14.40 -23.51 -25.02
CA ILE A 175 -14.67 -22.68 -23.85
C ILE A 175 -14.80 -21.24 -24.29
N VAL A 176 -15.60 -20.46 -23.57
CA VAL A 176 -15.76 -19.03 -23.85
C VAL A 176 -14.41 -18.34 -23.77
N CYS A 177 -14.12 -17.46 -24.72
CA CYS A 177 -12.97 -16.58 -24.65
C CYS A 177 -13.24 -15.50 -23.59
N ILE A 178 -12.47 -15.52 -22.50
CA ILE A 178 -12.62 -14.55 -21.40
C ILE A 178 -12.28 -13.12 -21.84
N THR A 179 -11.29 -12.96 -22.73
CA THR A 179 -10.77 -11.67 -23.16
C THR A 179 -11.80 -10.82 -23.88
N CYS A 180 -12.65 -11.45 -24.71
CA CYS A 180 -13.76 -10.77 -25.40
C CYS A 180 -15.14 -11.19 -24.89
N ASN A 181 -15.21 -11.98 -23.82
CA ASN A 181 -16.43 -12.55 -23.25
C ASN A 181 -17.40 -13.12 -24.31
N ALA A 182 -16.93 -14.04 -25.15
CA ALA A 182 -17.67 -14.64 -26.29
C ALA A 182 -18.02 -13.73 -27.48
N ASN A 183 -17.79 -12.41 -27.43
CA ASN A 183 -18.17 -11.50 -28.51
C ASN A 183 -17.28 -11.58 -29.76
N GLY A 184 -16.08 -12.16 -29.66
CA GLY A 184 -15.11 -12.22 -30.76
C GLY A 184 -14.46 -10.87 -31.10
N GLN A 185 -14.92 -9.76 -30.52
CA GLN A 185 -14.42 -8.42 -30.79
C GLN A 185 -13.97 -7.72 -29.50
N LEU A 186 -12.98 -6.85 -29.64
CA LEU A 186 -12.48 -6.00 -28.57
C LEU A 186 -12.61 -4.55 -29.00
N LYS A 187 -13.03 -3.68 -28.08
CA LYS A 187 -12.81 -2.25 -28.17
C LYS A 187 -11.38 -1.99 -27.69
N CYS A 188 -10.53 -1.50 -28.57
CA CYS A 188 -9.15 -1.12 -28.27
C CYS A 188 -9.02 0.40 -28.31
N TYR A 189 -8.36 0.98 -27.32
CA TYR A 189 -8.21 2.44 -27.18
C TYR A 189 -6.90 2.77 -26.47
N ILE A 190 -6.50 4.03 -26.53
CA ILE A 190 -5.40 4.54 -25.70
C ILE A 190 -6.01 4.96 -24.37
N ARG A 191 -5.51 4.41 -23.27
CA ARG A 191 -5.88 4.78 -21.91
C ARG A 191 -4.87 5.80 -21.39
N LEU A 192 -5.39 6.91 -20.88
CA LEU A 192 -4.68 7.87 -20.06
C LEU A 192 -4.72 7.41 -18.61
N THR A 193 -3.55 7.33 -17.97
CA THR A 193 -3.42 7.23 -16.52
C THR A 193 -2.91 8.57 -16.02
N VAL A 194 -3.70 9.21 -15.17
CA VAL A 194 -3.32 10.43 -14.47
C VAL A 194 -3.10 10.09 -13.01
N GLU A 195 -1.91 10.39 -12.52
CA GLU A 195 -1.46 10.10 -11.15
C GLU A 195 -1.18 11.43 -10.46
N TRP A 196 -1.94 11.72 -9.41
CA TRP A 196 -1.65 12.80 -8.48
C TRP A 196 -0.97 12.21 -7.26
N LYS A 197 0.11 12.84 -6.85
CA LYS A 197 0.94 12.36 -5.76
C LYS A 197 1.29 13.49 -4.82
N ASN A 198 1.15 13.25 -3.52
CA ASN A 198 1.60 14.12 -2.47
C ASN A 198 2.99 13.64 -2.00
N HIS A 199 4.03 14.29 -2.48
CA HIS A 199 5.39 14.03 -2.02
C HIS A 199 5.59 14.74 -0.68
N VAL A 200 5.68 13.97 0.39
CA VAL A 200 5.85 14.47 1.77
C VAL A 200 7.27 14.22 2.22
N GLU A 201 7.92 15.27 2.71
CA GLU A 201 9.25 15.16 3.31
C GLU A 201 9.36 16.10 4.51
N ASP A 202 10.17 15.70 5.49
CA ASP A 202 10.31 16.43 6.75
C ASP A 202 11.75 16.80 7.10
N HIS A 203 11.87 17.75 8.02
CA HIS A 203 13.08 18.12 8.71
C HIS A 203 12.75 18.38 10.18
N ILE A 204 13.43 17.68 11.07
CA ILE A 204 13.24 17.80 12.50
C ILE A 204 14.44 18.54 13.07
N VAL A 205 14.15 19.55 13.88
CA VAL A 205 15.13 20.24 14.71
C VAL A 205 14.82 19.85 16.12
N GLU A 206 15.59 18.91 16.66
CA GLU A 206 15.55 18.55 18.07
C GLU A 206 16.95 18.54 18.66
N ARG A 207 17.10 19.14 19.85
CA ARG A 207 18.41 19.47 20.45
C ARG A 207 18.78 18.59 21.66
N THR A 208 17.88 17.70 22.08
CA THR A 208 18.17 16.70 23.11
C THR A 208 18.54 15.35 22.48
N ASN A 209 18.73 14.32 23.31
CA ASN A 209 18.95 12.95 22.84
C ASN A 209 17.65 12.21 22.48
N LEU A 210 16.51 12.90 22.39
CA LEU A 210 15.25 12.31 21.94
C LEU A 210 15.33 11.95 20.43
N PRO A 211 15.08 10.70 20.03
CA PRO A 211 15.12 10.32 18.62
C PRO A 211 14.05 11.01 17.77
N ASP A 212 14.45 11.52 16.59
CA ASP A 212 13.58 12.18 15.61
C ASP A 212 12.34 11.35 15.21
N GLU A 213 12.50 10.03 15.11
CA GLU A 213 11.41 9.10 14.78
C GLU A 213 10.24 9.19 15.78
N LEU A 214 10.54 9.44 17.06
CA LEU A 214 9.52 9.61 18.09
C LEU A 214 8.77 10.93 17.93
N VAL A 215 9.47 11.99 17.51
CA VAL A 215 8.89 13.31 17.24
C VAL A 215 7.88 13.25 16.09
N ARG A 216 8.09 12.37 15.09
CA ARG A 216 7.12 12.15 13.99
C ARG A 216 5.80 11.59 14.49
N GLY A 217 5.85 10.71 15.49
CA GLY A 217 4.71 9.92 15.99
C GLY A 217 3.86 10.57 17.08
N VAL A 218 4.01 11.88 17.34
CA VAL A 218 3.25 12.63 18.35
C VAL A 218 2.65 13.90 17.77
N SER A 219 1.64 14.45 18.45
CA SER A 219 1.06 15.75 18.13
C SER A 219 1.83 16.90 18.79
N GLY A 220 1.63 18.09 18.23
CA GLY A 220 2.19 19.35 18.71
C GLY A 220 1.34 20.52 18.21
N GLU A 221 1.73 21.73 18.58
CA GLU A 221 1.06 22.96 18.17
C GLU A 221 1.51 23.38 16.77
N GLN A 222 0.58 23.59 15.84
CA GLN A 222 0.90 24.12 14.53
C GLN A 222 1.17 25.62 14.64
N VAL A 223 2.43 26.03 14.47
CA VAL A 223 2.88 27.43 14.60
C VAL A 223 3.08 28.13 13.26
N PHE A 224 3.14 27.37 12.17
CA PHE A 224 3.25 27.90 10.81
C PHE A 224 2.55 26.97 9.83
N GLN A 225 1.79 27.56 8.91
CA GLN A 225 1.27 26.89 7.74
C GLN A 225 1.19 27.90 6.60
N GLU A 226 1.69 27.51 5.43
CA GLU A 226 1.62 28.32 4.21
C GLU A 226 1.35 27.38 3.04
N GLU A 227 0.43 27.76 2.14
CA GLU A 227 0.05 26.96 0.98
C GLU A 227 0.01 27.83 -0.27
N HIS A 228 0.78 27.44 -1.29
CA HIS A 228 0.88 28.16 -2.57
C HIS A 228 1.16 27.19 -3.72
N PRO A 229 0.77 27.53 -4.98
CA PRO A 229 1.08 26.70 -6.15
C PRO A 229 2.55 26.34 -6.26
N LYS A 230 3.42 27.25 -5.81
CA LYS A 230 4.83 27.04 -5.58
C LYS A 230 5.23 27.86 -4.36
N VAL A 231 5.86 27.21 -3.38
CA VAL A 231 6.35 27.90 -2.19
C VAL A 231 7.81 28.31 -2.36
N TRP A 232 8.21 29.36 -1.64
CA TRP A 232 9.62 29.71 -1.48
C TRP A 232 10.15 29.12 -0.18
N PRO A 233 11.48 28.91 -0.04
CA PRO A 233 12.07 28.59 1.25
C PRO A 233 11.64 29.59 2.32
N ILE A 234 11.28 29.09 3.50
CA ILE A 234 10.92 29.93 4.63
C ILE A 234 12.14 30.78 5.01
N LYS A 235 11.92 32.09 5.11
CA LYS A 235 12.91 33.07 5.58
C LYS A 235 12.37 33.74 6.82
N GLY A 236 13.19 33.82 7.87
CA GLY A 236 12.85 34.57 9.08
C GLY A 236 12.05 33.78 10.12
N PHE A 237 11.96 32.46 10.02
CA PHE A 237 11.52 31.67 11.17
C PHE A 237 12.55 31.82 12.30
N PRO A 238 12.13 31.98 13.58
CA PRO A 238 13.05 32.24 14.69
C PRO A 238 14.14 31.17 14.87
N ILE A 239 13.87 29.93 14.46
CA ILE A 239 14.81 28.82 14.50
C ILE A 239 15.50 28.70 13.13
N ASN A 240 16.78 29.08 13.05
CA ASN A 240 17.52 29.12 11.79
C ASN A 240 17.66 27.74 11.10
N ASP A 241 17.73 26.68 11.89
CA ASP A 241 17.83 25.31 11.37
C ASP A 241 16.58 24.94 10.56
N VAL A 242 15.40 25.45 10.95
CA VAL A 242 14.16 25.30 10.17
C VAL A 242 14.23 26.04 8.83
N ASN A 243 14.79 27.26 8.79
CA ASN A 243 14.98 27.99 7.53
C ASN A 243 15.94 27.24 6.59
N THR A 244 16.98 26.62 7.16
CA THR A 244 17.96 25.81 6.43
C THR A 244 17.30 24.54 5.88
N GLY A 245 16.56 23.81 6.71
CA GLY A 245 15.78 22.64 6.30
C GLY A 245 14.78 22.97 5.20
N SER A 246 14.06 24.09 5.33
CA SER A 246 13.15 24.57 4.28
C SER A 246 13.85 24.84 2.96
N SER A 247 15.00 25.51 2.98
CA SER A 247 15.79 25.77 1.77
C SER A 247 16.23 24.49 1.09
N MET A 248 16.69 23.51 1.87
CA MET A 248 17.11 22.21 1.37
C MET A 248 15.94 21.41 0.77
N LEU A 249 14.83 21.27 1.50
CA LEU A 249 13.68 20.48 1.03
C LEU A 249 13.05 21.09 -0.23
N VAL A 250 12.86 22.41 -0.26
CA VAL A 250 12.30 23.08 -1.46
C VAL A 250 13.19 22.88 -2.68
N GLN A 251 14.52 23.00 -2.52
CA GLN A 251 15.46 22.75 -3.62
C GLN A 251 15.42 21.28 -4.07
N ARG A 252 15.43 20.34 -3.12
CA ARG A 252 15.40 18.91 -3.44
C ARG A 252 14.12 18.52 -4.15
N HIS A 253 12.95 18.96 -3.68
CA HIS A 253 11.67 18.71 -4.35
C HIS A 253 11.64 19.31 -5.76
N THR A 254 12.17 20.53 -5.93
CA THR A 254 12.28 21.17 -7.26
C THR A 254 13.09 20.32 -8.23
N LEU A 255 14.16 19.66 -7.78
CA LEU A 255 14.99 18.81 -8.62
C LEU A 255 14.38 17.42 -8.85
N ALA A 256 13.84 16.81 -7.81
CA ALA A 256 13.30 15.44 -7.83
C ALA A 256 12.05 15.33 -8.71
N TYR A 257 11.18 16.34 -8.69
CA TYR A 257 9.86 16.29 -9.34
C TYR A 257 9.75 17.25 -10.53
N ASN A 258 10.87 17.63 -11.15
CA ASN A 258 10.92 18.60 -12.26
C ASN A 258 10.20 18.16 -13.55
N ARG A 259 9.85 16.88 -13.68
CA ARG A 259 9.10 16.31 -14.81
C ARG A 259 7.60 16.18 -14.54
N GLU A 260 7.18 16.42 -13.31
CA GLU A 260 5.79 16.38 -12.91
C GLU A 260 5.20 17.79 -12.98
N ARG A 261 3.90 17.89 -13.24
CA ARG A 261 3.21 19.18 -13.20
C ARG A 261 2.90 19.52 -11.75
N LEU A 262 3.52 20.57 -11.25
CA LEU A 262 3.25 21.08 -9.91
C LEU A 262 1.85 21.72 -9.84
N HIS A 263 1.09 21.37 -8.80
CA HIS A 263 -0.23 21.96 -8.51
C HIS A 263 -0.23 22.81 -7.27
N MET A 264 0.32 22.28 -6.18
CA MET A 264 0.33 22.95 -4.88
C MET A 264 1.52 22.50 -4.04
N GLN A 265 2.04 23.38 -3.21
CA GLN A 265 2.96 23.04 -2.14
C GLN A 265 2.47 23.63 -0.82
N ARG A 266 2.79 22.96 0.28
CA ARG A 266 2.43 23.42 1.61
C ARG A 266 3.57 23.22 2.57
N HIS A 267 3.91 24.28 3.28
CA HIS A 267 4.75 24.25 4.47
C HIS A 267 3.88 24.02 5.69
N GLN A 268 4.35 23.18 6.60
CA GLN A 268 3.79 23.08 7.95
C GLN A 268 4.93 23.03 8.95
N ILE A 269 4.83 23.80 10.03
CA ILE A 269 5.71 23.65 11.19
C ILE A 269 4.84 23.41 12.40
N ARG A 270 5.08 22.29 13.07
CA ARG A 270 4.55 22.02 14.39
C ARG A 270 5.66 22.03 15.43
N VAL A 271 5.33 22.50 16.63
CA VAL A 271 6.24 22.51 17.77
C VAL A 271 5.76 21.48 18.78
N ILE A 272 6.67 20.60 19.17
CA ILE A 272 6.41 19.47 20.07
C ILE A 272 7.11 19.80 21.39
N PRO A 273 6.39 19.85 22.53
CA PRO A 273 7.03 20.03 23.83
C PRO A 273 7.87 18.80 24.16
N VAL A 274 9.06 19.04 24.70
CA VAL A 274 9.97 18.00 25.19
C VAL A 274 10.41 18.40 26.60
N ALA A 275 10.41 17.44 27.51
CA ALA A 275 10.94 17.60 28.85
C ALA A 275 11.97 16.47 29.10
N GLU A 276 13.23 16.84 29.29
CA GLU A 276 14.30 15.93 29.67
C GLU A 276 14.37 15.88 31.21
N ALA A 277 13.95 14.77 31.79
CA ALA A 277 13.93 14.55 33.23
C ALA A 277 15.17 13.77 33.66
N LYS A 278 16.01 14.39 34.47
CA LYS A 278 17.19 13.78 35.12
C LYS A 278 16.78 13.32 36.50
N CYS A 279 16.90 12.02 36.74
CA CYS A 279 16.37 11.38 37.94
C CYS A 279 17.41 10.52 38.64
N THR A 280 17.22 10.32 39.94
CA THR A 280 18.00 9.38 40.73
C THR A 280 17.07 8.38 41.43
N PHE A 281 17.41 7.09 41.37
CA PHE A 281 16.75 6.04 42.12
C PHE A 281 17.79 5.06 42.69
N LYS A 282 17.81 4.88 44.02
CA LYS A 282 18.78 3.99 44.71
C LYS A 282 20.23 4.21 44.25
N ASP A 283 20.66 5.46 44.23
CA ASP A 283 22.01 5.90 43.84
C ASP A 283 22.35 5.76 42.34
N GLU A 284 21.45 5.23 41.51
CA GLU A 284 21.57 5.22 40.05
C GLU A 284 20.91 6.44 39.43
N THR A 285 21.65 7.16 38.59
CA THR A 285 21.13 8.28 37.80
C THR A 285 20.73 7.81 36.41
N PHE A 286 19.57 8.25 35.94
CA PHE A 286 19.12 7.99 34.58
C PHE A 286 18.33 9.17 34.04
N THR A 287 18.25 9.27 32.72
CA THR A 287 17.47 10.30 32.04
C THR A 287 16.31 9.67 31.27
N TYR A 288 15.17 10.33 31.27
CA TYR A 288 14.07 10.01 30.37
C TYR A 288 13.42 11.26 29.82
N PHE A 289 12.68 11.09 28.73
CA PHE A 289 12.01 12.18 28.04
C PHE A 289 10.50 12.02 28.16
N VAL A 290 9.81 13.14 28.40
CA VAL A 290 8.37 13.27 28.20
C VAL A 290 8.14 14.20 27.03
N TYR A 291 7.41 13.76 26.01
CA TYR A 291 7.28 14.50 24.76
C TYR A 291 5.89 14.39 24.12
N GLY A 292 5.56 15.39 23.30
CA GLY A 292 4.25 15.48 22.65
C GLY A 292 3.13 15.93 23.58
N PHE A 293 1.99 16.30 23.00
CA PHE A 293 0.79 16.64 23.79
C PHE A 293 0.16 15.41 24.43
N GLU A 294 0.45 14.22 23.93
CA GLU A 294 0.09 12.94 24.51
C GLU A 294 0.97 12.56 25.72
N ARG A 295 2.05 13.31 26.00
CA ARG A 295 3.02 13.03 27.08
C ARG A 295 3.61 11.61 26.99
N LYS A 296 4.00 11.20 25.78
CA LYS A 296 4.70 9.93 25.58
C LYS A 296 6.05 9.94 26.29
N VAL A 297 6.52 8.76 26.66
CA VAL A 297 7.78 8.58 27.39
C VAL A 297 8.80 7.85 26.55
N HIS A 298 10.05 8.29 26.62
CA HIS A 298 11.21 7.58 26.12
C HIS A 298 12.24 7.45 27.24
N ALA A 299 12.42 6.24 27.76
CA ALA A 299 13.26 5.96 28.93
C ALA A 299 14.22 4.78 28.65
N PRO A 300 15.21 4.95 27.74
CA PRO A 300 16.10 3.86 27.36
C PRO A 300 16.96 3.35 28.53
N GLU A 301 17.29 4.22 29.48
CA GLU A 301 18.17 3.95 30.63
C GLU A 301 17.38 3.61 31.91
N TYR A 302 16.11 3.19 31.80
CA TYR A 302 15.28 2.93 32.98
C TYR A 302 15.90 1.82 33.86
N PRO A 303 16.10 2.03 35.19
CA PRO A 303 16.91 1.13 36.02
C PRO A 303 16.21 -0.18 36.40
N GLN A 304 14.89 -0.28 36.24
CA GLN A 304 14.12 -1.48 36.56
C GLN A 304 13.63 -2.21 35.31
N GLN A 305 14.53 -2.46 34.35
CA GLN A 305 14.29 -3.30 33.19
C GLN A 305 14.68 -4.76 33.50
N CYS A 306 13.69 -5.63 33.66
CA CYS A 306 13.88 -7.07 33.83
C CYS A 306 13.86 -7.76 32.47
N CYS A 307 14.96 -7.73 31.72
CA CYS A 307 15.12 -8.65 30.59
C CYS A 307 15.26 -10.07 31.14
N TRP A 308 14.35 -10.97 30.76
CA TRP A 308 14.43 -12.38 31.09
C TRP A 308 15.71 -12.99 30.47
N GLY A 309 16.84 -12.94 31.20
CA GLY A 309 18.07 -13.68 30.88
C GLY A 309 19.32 -12.90 30.45
N CYS A 310 19.49 -11.60 30.74
CA CYS A 310 20.76 -10.90 30.49
C CYS A 310 21.47 -10.50 31.77
N SER A 311 22.48 -11.29 32.14
CA SER A 311 23.55 -10.88 33.07
C SER A 311 24.53 -10.01 32.29
N ILE A 312 24.68 -8.74 32.67
CA ILE A 312 25.83 -7.94 32.21
C ILE A 312 27.01 -8.42 33.06
N LEU A 313 28.00 -9.00 32.38
CA LEU A 313 29.33 -9.35 32.91
C LEU A 313 30.21 -8.10 32.97
#